data_AF-A0A434W1P0-F1
#
_entry.id   AF-A0A434W1P0-F1
#
_cell.length_a   1.000
_cell.length_b   1.000
_cell.length_c   1.000
_cell.angle_alpha   90.00
_cell.angle_beta   90.00
_cell.angle_gamma   90.00
#
_symmetry.space_group_name_H-M   'P 1'
#
loop_
_entity.id
_entity.type
_entity.pdbx_description
1 polymer ?
#
loop_
_entity_poly.entity_id
_entity_poly.type
_entity_poly.pdbx_seq_one_letter_code
_entity_poly.pdbx_strand_id
1 'polypeptide(L)'
;MSAEVSLSGRADWLGEKHLQRLLAALKEGGEEARVAGGAVRNALIGQPVADIDIAATTVPEETIRRAEAAGFKTVPTGIEHGTITAIGGGKAYEVTTLRADIETDGRRAKGIYGRDWKLDAERRDFTINALYADADGTGVD
;
A
#
# COMPACT_ATOMS: atom_id res chain seq x y z
N MET A 1 3.13 -26.46 -8.41
CA MET A 1 2.38 -25.38 -9.09
C MET A 1 1.46 -24.79 -8.03
N SER A 2 1.92 -23.76 -7.34
CA SER A 2 1.11 -22.99 -6.41
C SER A 2 -0.02 -22.36 -7.23
N ALA A 3 -1.27 -22.57 -6.86
CA ALA A 3 -2.35 -21.81 -7.49
C ALA A 3 -2.06 -20.33 -7.25
N GLU A 4 -2.01 -19.52 -8.31
CA GLU A 4 -1.90 -18.07 -8.19
C GLU A 4 -3.08 -17.60 -7.33
N VAL A 5 -2.77 -17.09 -6.14
CA VAL A 5 -3.77 -16.52 -5.24
C VAL A 5 -4.19 -15.19 -5.87
N SER A 6 -5.49 -14.96 -5.98
CA SER A 6 -6.06 -13.76 -6.58
C SER A 6 -7.29 -13.29 -5.81
N LEU A 7 -7.48 -11.97 -5.78
CA LEU A 7 -8.66 -11.28 -5.24
C LEU A 7 -9.77 -11.08 -6.28
N SER A 8 -9.57 -11.49 -7.54
CA SER A 8 -10.57 -11.30 -8.60
C SER A 8 -11.90 -11.96 -8.22
N GLY A 9 -12.97 -11.15 -8.16
CA GLY A 9 -14.30 -11.59 -7.74
C GLY A 9 -14.49 -11.79 -6.23
N ARG A 10 -13.51 -11.41 -5.39
CA ARG A 10 -13.55 -11.51 -3.92
C ARG A 10 -13.47 -10.14 -3.21
N ALA A 11 -13.18 -9.09 -3.96
CA ALA A 11 -12.91 -7.76 -3.43
C ALA A 11 -13.61 -6.67 -4.28
N ASP A 12 -14.90 -6.47 -4.08
CA ASP A 12 -15.66 -5.43 -4.81
C ASP A 12 -15.09 -4.02 -4.57
N TRP A 13 -14.56 -3.78 -3.36
CA TRP A 13 -13.89 -2.53 -2.99
C TRP A 13 -12.65 -2.24 -3.85
N LEU A 14 -12.01 -3.27 -4.42
CA LEU A 14 -10.83 -3.09 -5.27
C LEU A 14 -11.20 -2.35 -6.56
N GLY A 15 -12.40 -2.60 -7.10
CA GLY A 15 -12.91 -1.94 -8.31
C GLY A 15 -13.38 -0.50 -8.11
N GLU A 16 -13.28 0.06 -6.89
CA GLU A 16 -13.74 1.41 -6.62
C GLU A 16 -12.95 2.46 -7.41
N LYS A 17 -13.68 3.35 -8.07
CA LYS A 17 -13.12 4.38 -8.98
C LYS A 17 -11.99 5.20 -8.36
N HIS A 18 -12.14 5.61 -7.09
CA HIS A 18 -11.13 6.43 -6.42
C HIS A 18 -9.89 5.62 -6.05
N LEU A 19 -10.03 4.39 -5.57
CA LEU A 19 -8.89 3.51 -5.31
C LEU A 19 -8.10 3.24 -6.60
N GLN A 20 -8.81 2.85 -7.68
CA GLN A 20 -8.19 2.60 -8.99
C GLN A 20 -7.46 3.83 -9.53
N ARG A 21 -8.06 5.02 -9.39
CA ARG A 21 -7.42 6.27 -9.81
C ARG A 21 -6.15 6.57 -9.01
N LEU A 22 -6.18 6.35 -7.70
CA LEU A 22 -5.01 6.58 -6.84
C LEU A 22 -3.87 5.61 -7.17
N LEU A 23 -4.16 4.31 -7.29
CA LEU A 23 -3.18 3.30 -7.68
C LEU A 23 -2.56 3.61 -9.05
N ALA A 24 -3.38 4.00 -10.03
CA ALA A 24 -2.90 4.38 -11.36
C ALA A 24 -1.97 5.61 -11.31
N ALA A 25 -2.35 6.66 -10.57
CA ALA A 25 -1.52 7.86 -10.42
C ALA A 25 -0.17 7.54 -9.75
N LEU A 26 -0.17 6.70 -8.72
CA LEU A 26 1.05 6.31 -8.03
C LEU A 26 1.97 5.42 -8.88
N LYS A 27 1.42 4.61 -9.80
CA LYS A 27 2.19 3.74 -10.72
C LYS A 27 2.87 4.46 -11.91
N GLU A 28 2.66 5.76 -12.08
CA GLU A 28 3.27 6.49 -13.21
C GLU A 28 4.81 6.50 -13.15
N GLY A 29 5.47 6.67 -14.30
CA GLY A 29 6.93 6.87 -14.34
C GLY A 29 7.78 5.69 -13.85
N GLY A 30 7.24 4.47 -13.88
CA GLY A 30 7.96 3.26 -13.45
C GLY A 30 7.92 3.01 -11.94
N GLU A 31 7.08 3.75 -11.21
CA GLU A 31 6.77 3.47 -9.80
C GLU A 31 5.76 2.33 -9.68
N GLU A 32 5.69 1.73 -8.50
CA GLU A 32 4.73 0.67 -8.16
C GLU A 32 3.87 1.09 -6.96
N ALA A 33 2.62 0.61 -6.95
CA ALA A 33 1.68 0.77 -5.84
C ALA A 33 0.77 -0.46 -5.77
N ARG A 34 0.65 -1.06 -4.59
CA ARG A 34 -0.15 -2.28 -4.33
C ARG A 34 -0.98 -2.09 -3.08
N VAL A 35 -2.16 -2.69 -3.04
CA VAL A 35 -2.92 -2.79 -1.79
C VAL A 35 -2.19 -3.76 -0.87
N ALA A 36 -2.12 -3.46 0.42
CA ALA A 36 -1.29 -4.21 1.36
C ALA A 36 -2.08 -4.69 2.60
N GLY A 37 -1.53 -5.69 3.27
CA GLY A 37 -1.87 -6.07 4.64
C GLY A 37 -3.31 -6.53 4.85
N GLY A 38 -4.00 -5.90 5.79
CA GLY A 38 -5.28 -6.36 6.32
C GLY A 38 -6.39 -6.44 5.27
N ALA A 39 -6.39 -5.52 4.29
CA ALA A 39 -7.35 -5.51 3.20
C ALA A 39 -7.23 -6.75 2.31
N VAL A 40 -5.99 -7.09 1.92
CA VAL A 40 -5.69 -8.29 1.12
C VAL A 40 -6.04 -9.55 1.91
N ARG A 41 -5.56 -9.65 3.15
CA ARG A 41 -5.85 -10.77 4.06
C ARG A 41 -7.36 -11.00 4.20
N ASN A 42 -8.11 -9.96 4.57
CA ASN A 42 -9.54 -10.08 4.84
C ASN A 42 -10.31 -10.50 3.57
N ALA A 43 -9.95 -9.97 2.40
CA ALA A 43 -10.55 -10.40 1.13
C ALA A 43 -10.28 -11.90 0.83
N LEU A 44 -9.11 -12.43 1.18
CA LEU A 44 -8.80 -13.86 1.00
C LEU A 44 -9.63 -14.77 1.89
N ILE A 45 -9.98 -14.33 3.10
CA ILE A 45 -10.74 -15.13 4.07
C ILE A 45 -12.23 -14.75 4.14
N GLY A 46 -12.72 -13.92 3.22
CA GLY A 46 -14.12 -13.49 3.15
C GLY A 46 -14.57 -12.65 4.35
N GLN A 47 -13.66 -11.88 4.95
CA GLN A 47 -13.96 -10.96 6.06
C GLN A 47 -14.16 -9.52 5.54
N PRO A 48 -14.94 -8.69 6.25
CA PRO A 48 -15.10 -7.28 5.91
C PRO A 48 -13.77 -6.52 5.87
N VAL A 49 -13.64 -5.59 4.91
CA VAL A 49 -12.50 -4.67 4.81
C VAL A 49 -12.98 -3.29 5.23
N ALA A 50 -12.38 -2.73 6.27
CA ALA A 50 -12.71 -1.40 6.79
C ALA A 50 -11.77 -0.33 6.23
N ASP A 51 -10.48 -0.65 6.18
CA ASP A 51 -9.41 0.28 5.81
C ASP A 51 -8.60 -0.29 4.65
N ILE A 52 -8.14 0.59 3.76
CA ILE A 52 -7.33 0.25 2.59
C ILE A 52 -5.94 0.87 2.75
N ASP A 53 -4.97 -0.01 2.99
CA ASP A 53 -3.56 0.34 3.00
C ASP A 53 -2.96 0.13 1.62
N ILE A 54 -2.15 1.08 1.17
CA ILE A 54 -1.41 1.05 -0.09
C ILE A 54 0.08 1.12 0.24
N ALA A 55 0.83 0.15 -0.23
CA ALA A 55 2.28 0.20 -0.24
C ALA A 55 2.73 0.73 -1.61
N ALA A 56 3.67 1.67 -1.63
CA ALA A 56 4.14 2.29 -2.88
C ALA A 56 5.66 2.55 -2.87
N THR A 57 6.27 2.59 -4.05
CA THR A 57 7.69 2.95 -4.20
C THR A 57 7.90 4.47 -4.21
N THR A 58 6.84 5.26 -4.37
CA THR A 58 6.90 6.72 -4.27
C THR A 58 7.23 7.15 -2.85
N VAL A 59 8.22 8.03 -2.72
CA VAL A 59 8.52 8.73 -1.45
C VAL A 59 7.37 9.67 -1.07
N PRO A 60 7.23 10.06 0.22
CA PRO A 60 6.06 10.81 0.70
C PRO A 60 5.75 12.09 -0.09
N GLU A 61 6.78 12.84 -0.47
CA GLU A 61 6.64 14.09 -1.24
C GLU A 61 6.06 13.83 -2.63
N GLU A 62 6.50 12.75 -3.28
CA GLU A 62 6.01 12.36 -4.61
C GLU A 62 4.60 11.76 -4.53
N THR A 63 4.31 10.99 -3.48
CA THR A 63 2.96 10.51 -3.16
C THR A 63 1.99 11.68 -3.02
N ILE A 64 2.37 12.72 -2.26
CA ILE A 64 1.57 13.94 -2.11
C ILE A 64 1.30 14.58 -3.48
N ARG A 65 2.37 14.86 -4.23
CA ARG A 65 2.28 15.54 -5.53
C ARG A 65 1.34 14.81 -6.49
N ARG A 66 1.46 13.48 -6.60
CA ARG A 66 0.66 12.65 -7.52
C ARG A 66 -0.78 12.51 -7.06
N ALA A 67 -1.01 12.29 -5.76
CA ALA A 67 -2.36 12.17 -5.21
C ALA A 67 -3.13 13.50 -5.38
N GLU A 68 -2.51 14.64 -5.09
CA GLU A 68 -3.13 15.96 -5.29
C GLU A 68 -3.42 16.24 -6.78
N ALA A 69 -2.49 15.91 -7.68
CA ALA A 69 -2.72 16.02 -9.13
C ALA A 69 -3.86 15.10 -9.61
N ALA A 70 -4.06 13.95 -8.95
CA ALA A 70 -5.19 13.06 -9.17
C ALA A 70 -6.49 13.51 -8.47
N GLY A 71 -6.50 14.67 -7.81
CA GLY A 71 -7.68 15.27 -7.18
C GLY A 71 -8.01 14.74 -5.78
N PHE A 72 -7.01 14.21 -5.07
CA PHE A 72 -7.14 13.81 -3.67
C PHE A 72 -6.65 14.93 -2.76
N LYS A 73 -7.25 15.05 -1.57
CA LYS A 73 -6.66 15.82 -0.48
C LYS A 73 -5.66 14.94 0.26
N THR A 74 -4.46 15.44 0.53
CA THR A 74 -3.45 14.68 1.28
C THR A 74 -3.23 15.22 2.69
N VAL A 75 -2.95 14.31 3.64
CA VAL A 75 -2.65 14.63 5.03
C VAL A 75 -1.39 13.83 5.45
N PRO A 76 -0.35 14.49 6.01
CA PRO A 76 0.88 13.81 6.43
C PRO A 76 0.70 13.14 7.80
N THR A 77 -0.17 12.13 7.87
CA THR A 77 -0.58 11.44 9.11
C THR A 77 0.54 10.68 9.80
N GLY A 78 1.53 10.20 9.04
CA GLY A 78 2.68 9.43 9.57
C GLY A 78 3.94 9.64 8.73
N ILE A 79 4.21 10.87 8.33
CA ILE A 79 5.29 11.17 7.36
C ILE A 79 6.68 10.72 7.84
N GLU A 80 6.96 10.77 9.15
CA GLU A 80 8.20 10.26 9.75
C GLU A 80 8.42 8.76 9.49
N HIS A 81 7.34 8.03 9.21
CA HIS A 81 7.33 6.61 8.89
C HIS A 81 7.04 6.33 7.40
N GLY A 82 6.92 7.39 6.58
CA GLY A 82 6.64 7.28 5.15
C GLY A 82 5.16 7.20 4.78
N THR A 83 4.25 7.50 5.71
CA THR A 83 2.81 7.36 5.49
C THR A 83 2.12 8.70 5.24
N ILE A 84 1.36 8.76 4.14
CA ILE A 84 0.49 9.87 3.74
C ILE A 84 -0.93 9.33 3.58
N THR A 85 -1.92 10.01 4.16
CA THR A 85 -3.34 9.68 3.92
C THR A 85 -3.85 10.50 2.74
N ALA A 86 -4.32 9.82 1.68
CA ALA A 86 -5.01 10.43 0.55
C ALA A 86 -6.54 10.28 0.72
N ILE A 87 -7.27 11.38 0.58
CA ILE A 87 -8.72 11.44 0.81
C ILE A 87 -9.42 11.78 -0.50
N GLY A 88 -10.35 10.92 -0.93
CA GLY A 88 -11.12 11.09 -2.16
C GLY A 88 -12.36 10.19 -2.18
N GLY A 89 -13.46 10.66 -2.76
CA GLY A 89 -14.70 9.88 -2.84
C GLY A 89 -15.35 9.58 -1.48
N GLY A 90 -15.08 10.42 -0.46
CA GLY A 90 -15.57 10.20 0.91
C GLY A 90 -14.80 9.15 1.70
N LYS A 91 -13.68 8.63 1.16
CA LYS A 91 -12.84 7.61 1.79
C LYS A 91 -11.42 8.11 2.00
N ALA A 92 -10.74 7.51 2.96
CA ALA A 92 -9.31 7.69 3.22
C ALA A 92 -8.55 6.44 2.78
N TYR A 93 -7.38 6.66 2.19
CA TYR A 93 -6.45 5.62 1.76
C TYR A 93 -5.08 5.93 2.38
N GLU A 94 -4.52 5.00 3.14
CA GLU A 94 -3.20 5.19 3.73
C GLU A 94 -2.13 4.70 2.75
N VAL A 95 -1.30 5.60 2.26
CA VAL A 95 -0.21 5.29 1.33
C VAL A 95 1.10 5.32 2.11
N THR A 96 1.79 4.19 2.20
CA THR A 96 3.07 4.05 2.89
C THR A 96 4.17 3.70 1.91
N THR A 97 5.23 4.50 1.88
CA THR A 97 6.43 4.19 1.09
C THR A 97 7.08 2.91 1.59
N LEU A 98 7.49 2.02 0.66
CA LEU A 98 8.27 0.83 1.01
C LEU A 98 9.51 1.23 1.79
N ARG A 99 9.82 0.48 2.85
CA ARG A 99 10.99 0.76 3.68
C ARG A 99 11.68 -0.51 4.14
N ALA A 100 12.98 -0.41 4.34
CA ALA A 100 13.79 -1.42 5.01
C ALA A 100 14.33 -0.83 6.31
N ASP A 101 14.36 -1.63 7.37
CA ASP A 101 14.95 -1.21 8.64
C ASP A 101 16.48 -1.25 8.54
N ILE A 102 17.15 -0.18 8.97
CA ILE A 102 18.58 -0.24 9.27
C ILE A 102 18.71 -0.75 10.71
N GLU A 103 19.56 -1.75 10.93
CA GLU A 103 20.08 -2.02 12.27
C GLU A 103 20.83 -0.79 12.78
N THR A 104 20.17 -0.05 13.68
CA THR A 104 20.82 0.94 14.54
C THR A 104 20.96 0.32 15.92
N ASP A 105 22.05 0.63 16.63
CA ASP A 105 22.42 0.11 17.94
C ASP A 105 21.42 0.48 19.06
N GLY A 106 20.24 -0.15 19.08
CA GLY A 106 19.22 0.06 20.11
C GLY A 106 17.79 -0.09 19.60
N ARG A 107 16.80 0.07 20.51
CA ARG A 107 15.35 -0.18 20.32
C ARG A 107 14.63 0.72 19.30
N ARG A 108 15.33 1.36 18.35
CA ARG A 108 14.73 2.26 17.35
C ARG A 108 15.41 2.10 16.00
N ALA A 109 15.00 1.10 15.21
CA ALA A 109 15.37 1.05 13.81
C ALA A 109 14.88 2.31 13.09
N LYS A 110 15.74 2.93 12.27
CA LYS A 110 15.35 4.00 11.34
C LYS A 110 15.15 3.37 9.96
N GLY A 111 13.96 3.50 9.39
CA GLY A 111 13.67 2.98 8.05
C GLY A 111 14.33 3.82 6.95
N ILE A 112 14.86 3.17 5.92
CA ILE A 112 15.23 3.80 4.64
C ILE A 112 14.13 3.49 3.64
N TYR A 113 13.67 4.49 2.89
CA TYR A 113 12.77 4.27 1.76
C TYR A 113 13.47 3.49 0.65
N GLY A 114 12.81 2.44 0.18
CA GLY A 114 13.34 1.52 -0.80
C GLY A 114 12.34 1.20 -1.89
N ARG A 115 12.72 0.24 -2.74
CA ARG A 115 11.87 -0.31 -3.80
C ARG A 115 11.72 -1.83 -3.72
N ASP A 116 12.25 -2.43 -2.65
CA ASP A 116 12.29 -3.87 -2.45
C ASP A 116 11.11 -4.32 -1.59
N TRP A 117 10.15 -4.97 -2.24
CA TRP A 117 8.94 -5.52 -1.62
C TRP A 117 9.26 -6.60 -0.59
N LYS A 118 10.31 -7.38 -0.79
CA LYS A 118 10.72 -8.43 0.14
C LYS A 118 11.28 -7.82 1.42
N LEU A 119 12.11 -6.77 1.30
CA LEU A 119 12.60 -6.06 2.48
C LEU A 119 11.46 -5.35 3.24
N ASP A 120 10.45 -4.80 2.55
CA ASP A 120 9.26 -4.25 3.22
C ASP A 120 8.42 -5.34 3.91
N ALA A 121 8.33 -6.54 3.32
CA ALA A 121 7.64 -7.67 3.91
C ALA A 121 8.36 -8.19 5.18
N GLU A 122 9.68 -8.29 5.15
CA GLU A 122 10.51 -8.83 6.25
C GLU A 122 10.41 -7.99 7.54
N ARG A 123 10.16 -6.68 7.43
CA ARG A 123 9.98 -5.78 8.59
C ARG A 123 8.55 -5.74 9.16
N ARG A 124 7.59 -6.46 8.57
CA ARG A 124 6.20 -6.45 9.05
C ARG A 124 6.06 -7.49 10.16
N ASP A 125 5.61 -7.03 11.34
CA ASP A 125 5.54 -7.82 12.59
C ASP A 125 4.84 -9.19 12.45
N PHE A 126 3.89 -9.32 11.53
CA PHE A 126 3.21 -10.59 11.24
C PHE A 126 3.24 -10.88 9.74
N THR A 127 3.70 -12.08 9.38
CA THR A 127 3.74 -12.57 7.99
C THR A 127 2.37 -12.47 7.30
N ILE A 128 1.27 -12.65 8.03
CA ILE A 128 -0.10 -12.53 7.52
C ILE A 128 -0.47 -11.10 7.07
N ASN A 129 0.30 -10.09 7.47
CA ASN A 129 0.11 -8.70 7.08
C ASN A 129 1.16 -8.21 6.06
N ALA A 130 2.06 -9.11 5.63
CA ALA A 130 3.00 -8.90 4.54
C ALA A 130 2.42 -9.42 3.22
N LEU A 131 1.12 -9.20 3.02
CA LEU A 131 0.41 -9.55 1.79
C LEU A 131 0.24 -8.32 0.91
N TYR A 132 0.43 -8.47 -0.39
CA TYR A 132 0.20 -7.44 -1.38
C TYR A 132 -0.81 -7.89 -2.44
N ALA A 133 -1.42 -6.94 -3.15
CA ALA A 133 -2.23 -7.24 -4.32
C ALA A 133 -2.15 -6.08 -5.31
N ASP A 134 -2.04 -6.42 -6.59
CA ASP A 134 -2.12 -5.44 -7.67
C ASP A 134 -3.56 -4.89 -7.83
N ALA A 135 -3.68 -3.80 -8.58
CA ALA A 135 -4.95 -3.12 -8.81
C ALA A 135 -6.03 -4.00 -9.47
N ASP A 136 -5.63 -5.07 -10.18
CA ASP A 136 -6.52 -6.06 -10.79
C ASP A 136 -6.82 -7.28 -9.88
N GLY A 137 -6.20 -7.31 -8.69
CA GLY A 137 -6.33 -8.37 -7.71
C GLY A 137 -5.37 -9.54 -7.91
N THR A 138 -4.43 -9.45 -8.86
CA THR A 138 -3.37 -10.44 -9.08
C THR A 138 -2.14 -10.14 -8.21
N GLY A 139 -1.08 -10.96 -8.35
CA GLY A 139 0.19 -10.73 -7.68
C GLY A 139 0.09 -10.82 -6.15
N VAL A 140 -0.78 -11.70 -5.65
CA VAL A 140 -0.96 -11.88 -4.21
C VAL A 140 0.19 -12.68 -3.64
N ASP A 141 1.12 -11.97 -2.97
CA ASP A 141 2.32 -12.49 -2.31
C ASP A 141 2.51 -11.90 -0.91
#